data_AF-D7BDJ1-F1
#
_entry.id   AF-D7BDJ1-F1
#
_cell.length_a   1.000
_cell.length_b   1.000
_cell.length_c   1.000
_cell.angle_alpha   90.00
_cell.angle_beta   90.00
_cell.angle_gamma   90.00
#
_symmetry.space_group_name_H-M   'P 1'
#
loop_
_entity.id
_entity.type
_entity.pdbx_description
1 polymer ?
#
loop_
_entity_poly.entity_id
_entity_poly.type
_entity_poly.pdbx_seq_one_letter_code
_entity_poly.pdbx_strand_id
1 'polypeptide(L)' 'MLGIPFTEVDIDQDPLGEQVVLEANQGRRSVPTLIYGDHAASMSRFSVVKLRIWLREVGLLSEAAD' A
#
# COMPACT_ATOMS: atom_id res chain seq x y z
N MET A 1 -7.12 -14.75 -5.22
CA MET A 1 -6.93 -13.95 -4.00
C MET A 1 -5.55 -14.29 -3.45
N LEU A 2 -4.72 -13.30 -3.07
CA LEU A 2 -3.32 -13.55 -2.66
C LEU A 2 -3.20 -14.14 -1.24
N GLY A 3 -4.28 -14.15 -0.44
CA GLY A 3 -4.29 -14.72 0.91
C GLY A 3 -3.45 -13.94 1.94
N ILE A 4 -2.98 -12.74 1.59
CA ILE A 4 -2.19 -11.90 2.48
C ILE A 4 -3.16 -11.17 3.42
N PRO A 5 -3.06 -11.36 4.74
CA PRO A 5 -3.84 -10.59 5.70
C PRO A 5 -3.42 -9.12 5.65
N PHE A 6 -4.39 -8.22 5.74
CA PHE A 6 -4.15 -6.79 5.79
C PHE A 6 -5.18 -6.13 6.73
N THR A 7 -4.82 -4.95 7.23
CA THR A 7 -5.75 -4.07 7.95
C THR A 7 -6.17 -2.96 7.01
N GLU A 8 -7.47 -2.80 6.79
CA GLU A 8 -8.01 -1.65 6.09
C GLU A 8 -8.14 -0.47 7.07
N VAL A 9 -7.69 0.70 6.63
CA VAL A 9 -7.83 1.96 7.37
C VAL A 9 -8.60 2.93 6.48
N ASP A 10 -9.81 3.28 6.92
CA ASP A 10 -10.60 4.33 6.28
C ASP A 10 -10.14 5.70 6.76
N ILE A 11 -9.37 6.39 5.93
CA ILE A 11 -8.80 7.70 6.24
C ILE A 11 -9.85 8.81 6.32
N ASP A 12 -11.09 8.59 5.86
CA ASP A 12 -12.19 9.54 6.06
C ASP A 12 -12.72 9.50 7.50
N GLN A 13 -12.44 8.41 8.23
CA GLN A 13 -12.88 8.21 9.61
C GLN A 13 -11.72 8.20 10.61
N ASP A 14 -10.47 8.08 10.14
CA ASP A 14 -9.26 8.05 10.95
C ASP A 14 -8.29 9.20 10.60
N PRO A 15 -8.25 10.27 11.41
CA PRO A 15 -7.34 11.38 11.21
C PRO A 15 -5.85 11.00 11.23
N LEU A 16 -5.46 9.95 11.99
CA LEU A 16 -4.09 9.46 12.00
C LEU A 16 -3.77 8.73 10.70
N GLY A 17 -4.71 7.95 10.19
CA GLY A 17 -4.62 7.33 8.87
C GLY A 17 -4.46 8.36 7.76
N GLU A 18 -5.23 9.45 7.80
CA GLU A 18 -5.08 10.57 6.85
C GLU A 18 -3.69 11.20 6.93
N GLN A 19 -3.19 11.48 8.15
CA GLN A 19 -1.86 12.05 8.33
C GLN A 19 -0.77 11.15 7.71
N VAL A 20 -0.82 9.84 7.96
CA VAL A 20 0.12 8.88 7.36
C VAL A 20 0.06 8.92 5.84
N VAL A 21 -1.14 8.99 5.25
CA VAL A 21 -1.30 9.10 3.80
C VAL A 21 -0.70 10.39 3.25
N LEU A 22 -0.92 11.53 3.92
CA LEU A 22 -0.35 12.81 3.50
C LEU A 22 1.17 12.79 3.56
N GLU A 23 1.75 12.28 4.65
CA GLU A 23 3.20 12.17 4.82
C GLU A 23 3.82 11.24 3.76
N ALA A 24 3.24 10.05 3.56
CA ALA A 24 3.70 9.08 2.57
C ALA A 24 3.65 9.61 1.12
N ASN A 25 2.73 10.53 0.83
CA ASN A 25 2.43 10.98 -0.53
C ASN A 25 2.77 12.44 -0.79
N GLN A 26 3.65 13.06 0.01
CA GLN A 26 4.10 14.44 -0.18
C GLN A 26 2.94 15.44 -0.19
N GLY A 27 2.03 15.30 0.78
CA GLY A 27 0.85 16.15 0.97
C GLY A 27 -0.35 15.80 0.10
N ARG A 28 -0.28 14.74 -0.73
CA ARG A 28 -1.43 14.27 -1.52
C ARG A 28 -2.24 13.23 -0.75
N ARG A 29 -3.56 13.41 -0.67
CA ARG A 29 -4.47 12.45 -0.04
C ARG A 29 -4.85 11.30 -0.98
N SER A 30 -3.85 10.61 -1.53
CA SER A 30 -4.04 9.58 -2.56
C SER A 30 -4.31 8.20 -1.96
N VAL A 31 -5.40 7.57 -2.37
CA VAL A 31 -5.76 6.19 -1.99
C VAL A 31 -5.91 5.28 -3.22
N PRO A 32 -5.62 3.97 -3.11
CA PRO A 32 -5.05 3.32 -1.93
C PRO A 32 -3.57 3.70 -1.72
N THR A 33 -3.12 3.70 -0.46
CA THR A 33 -1.71 3.78 -0.07
C THR A 33 -1.40 2.55 0.76
N LEU A 34 -0.33 1.83 0.43
CA LEU A 34 0.10 0.66 1.19
C LEU A 34 1.25 1.04 2.11
N ILE A 35 1.20 0.55 3.35
CA ILE A 35 2.25 0.68 4.34
C ILE A 35 2.66 -0.73 4.78
N TYR A 36 3.95 -1.00 4.84
CA TYR A 36 4.50 -2.23 5.42
C TYR A 36 5.91 -1.98 5.97
N GLY A 37 6.06 -2.11 7.30
CA GLY A 37 7.28 -1.67 7.98
C GLY A 37 7.57 -0.20 7.66
N ASP A 38 8.79 0.08 7.20
CA ASP A 38 9.22 1.42 6.80
C ASP A 38 8.90 1.76 5.33
N HIS A 39 8.21 0.86 4.61
CA HIS A 39 7.85 1.07 3.21
C HIS A 39 6.45 1.68 3.08
N ALA A 40 6.35 2.74 2.29
CA ALA A 40 5.09 3.35 1.90
C ALA A 40 5.01 3.48 0.37
N ALA A 41 3.85 3.19 -0.21
CA ALA A 41 3.64 3.32 -1.64
C ALA A 41 2.24 3.83 -1.99
N SER A 42 2.18 4.93 -2.74
CA SER A 42 0.94 5.34 -3.42
C SER A 42 0.57 4.32 -4.50
N MET A 43 -0.63 3.77 -4.39
CA MET A 43 -1.20 2.85 -5.37
C MET A 43 -2.19 3.54 -6.31
N SER A 44 -2.01 4.84 -6.58
CA SER A 44 -2.74 5.57 -7.64
C SER A 44 -2.73 4.80 -8.96
N ARG A 45 -3.87 4.79 -9.67
CA ARG A 45 -4.12 3.95 -10.85
C ARG A 45 -3.83 2.47 -10.55
N PHE A 46 -4.46 1.96 -9.51
CA PHE A 46 -4.22 0.63 -8.98
C PHE A 46 -4.28 -0.45 -10.07
N SER A 47 -3.36 -1.42 -10.00
CA SER A 47 -3.41 -2.64 -10.80
C SER A 47 -2.81 -3.80 -10.00
N VAL A 48 -3.24 -5.03 -10.32
CA VAL A 48 -2.71 -6.25 -9.70
C VAL A 48 -1.21 -6.41 -10.01
N VAL A 49 -0.76 -5.98 -11.18
CA VAL A 49 0.66 -5.98 -11.55
C VAL A 49 1.47 -5.08 -10.61
N LYS A 50 1.00 -3.84 -10.39
CA LYS A 50 1.66 -2.90 -9.47
C LYS A 50 1.71 -3.43 -8.03
N LEU A 51 0.62 -4.04 -7.57
CA LEU A 51 0.58 -4.69 -6.26
C LEU A 51 1.62 -5.81 -6.15
N ARG A 52 1.69 -6.72 -7.14
CA ARG A 52 2.64 -7.85 -7.13
C ARG A 52 4.09 -7.38 -7.13
N ILE A 53 4.41 -6.34 -7.92
CA ILE A 53 5.76 -5.74 -7.93
C ILE A 53 6.11 -5.25 -6.52
N TRP A 54 5.26 -4.42 -5.92
CA TRP A 54 5.51 -3.88 -4.58
C TRP A 54 5.61 -4.99 -3.52
N LEU A 55 4.74 -6.00 -3.58
CA LEU A 55 4.81 -7.15 -2.65
C LEU A 55 6.13 -7.92 -2.77
N ARG A 56 6.74 -8.02 -3.96
CA ARG A 56 8.07 -8.58 -4.12
C ARG A 56 9.15 -7.66 -3.56
N GLU A 57 9.05 -6.35 -3.83
CA GLU A 57 9.98 -5.34 -3.30
C GLU A 57 10.04 -5.37 -1.76
N VAL A 58 8.90 -5.56 -1.10
CA VAL A 58 8.83 -5.66 0.38
C VAL A 58 9.00 -7.09 0.91
N GLY A 59 9.31 -8.07 0.05
CA GLY A 59 9.58 -9.45 0.44
C GLY A 59 8.37 -10.28 0.88
N LEU A 60 7.14 -9.81 0.64
CA LEU A 60 5.89 -10.51 0.94
C LEU A 60 5.45 -11.49 -0.15
N LEU A 61 6.06 -11.40 -1.33
CA LEU A 61 5.85 -12.35 -2.42
C LEU A 61 7.21 -12.82 -2.96
N SER A 62 7.41 -14.13 -3.05
CA SER A 62 8.61 -14.69 -3.67
C SER A 62 8.63 -14.43 -5.18
N GLU A 63 9.83 -14.39 -5.76
CA GLU A 63 10.09 -14.33 -7.21
C GLU A 63 9.59 -15.56 -8.01
N ALA A 64 8.90 -16.54 -7.38
CA ALA A 64 8.53 -17.79 -8.02
C ALA A 64 7.66 -17.61 -9.29
N ALA A 65 8.06 -18.40 -10.30
CA ALA A 65 7.93 -18.21 -11.73
C ALA A 65 6.51 -18.14 -12.31
N ASP A 66 6.42 -17.52 -13.48
CA ASP A 66 5.27 -17.48 -14.39
C ASP A 66 4.54 -18.83 -14.55
#